data_AF-A0AAW4VXI7-F1
#
_entry.id   AF-A0AAW4VXI7-F1
#
_cell.length_a   1.000
_cell.length_b   1.000
_cell.length_c   1.000
_cell.angle_alpha   90.00
_cell.angle_beta   90.00
_cell.angle_gamma   90.00
#
_symmetry.space_group_name_H-M   'P 1'
#
loop_
_entity.id
_entity.type
_entity.pdbx_description
1 polymer ?
#
loop_
_entity_poly.entity_id
_entity_poly.type
_entity_poly.pdbx_seq_one_letter_code
_entity_poly.pdbx_strand_id
1 'polypeptide(L)'
;MITNKYGIHTFSLKLQCKYSEIQNIIEQNECIRTGKGNLGLSPYYQITQFKDIGVEIQLGQSVSHPCWLILIINPSSLLTGTYKPTALFQADKESVQQVKHRLRNILDKIGVDRRLKEFQLSRCDLTYNLYYEHRADVQDRIDIFKKSFPIPHYNTVKFGQYANSDEQFKGANKHSWTIENKSKSCAFSVYDKSYELEKRHDIKSDEHILRLELRFGRSKITKLTKAKDWESQLIELGSQVENQQHKFLHRLHMMHFDPVSLPELLDRINASKYREKTKKKLRRIAKKANDCVSLAAVQKDCRIKKSDLIKLLGKFEEMETGCISFQS
;
A
#
# COMPACT_ATOMS: atom_id res chain seq x y z
N MET A 1 -18.94 -8.18 -1.59
CA MET A 1 -17.60 -8.53 -2.10
C MET A 1 -17.73 -9.80 -2.93
N ILE A 2 -17.21 -9.81 -4.17
CA ILE A 2 -17.29 -10.95 -5.10
C ILE A 2 -16.13 -11.92 -4.87
N THR A 3 -14.91 -11.38 -4.87
CA THR A 3 -13.67 -12.15 -4.74
C THR A 3 -12.56 -11.25 -4.20
N ASN A 4 -11.44 -11.86 -3.84
CA ASN A 4 -10.28 -11.15 -3.34
C ASN A 4 -8.98 -11.84 -3.78
N LYS A 5 -7.88 -11.07 -3.83
CA LYS A 5 -6.56 -11.56 -4.26
C LYS A 5 -5.44 -10.92 -3.46
N TYR A 6 -4.49 -11.72 -3.01
CA TYR A 6 -3.25 -11.28 -2.38
C TYR A 6 -2.05 -11.43 -3.33
N GLY A 7 -1.02 -10.63 -3.13
CA GLY A 7 0.28 -10.81 -3.79
C GLY A 7 1.14 -9.56 -3.73
N ILE A 8 2.21 -9.52 -4.52
CA ILE A 8 3.09 -8.35 -4.63
C ILE A 8 2.69 -7.56 -5.89
N HIS A 9 2.41 -6.27 -5.75
CA HIS A 9 2.12 -5.42 -6.92
C HIS A 9 3.37 -4.80 -7.51
N THR A 10 4.23 -4.24 -6.66
CA THR A 10 5.45 -3.55 -7.06
C THR A 10 6.56 -3.82 -6.04
N PHE A 11 7.80 -3.92 -6.51
CA PHE A 11 8.98 -3.89 -5.65
C PHE A 11 10.06 -2.99 -6.28
N SER A 12 11.08 -2.64 -5.50
CA SER A 12 12.19 -1.83 -6.01
C SER A 12 13.54 -2.37 -5.59
N LEU A 13 14.44 -2.47 -6.55
CA LEU A 13 15.84 -2.84 -6.34
C LEU A 13 16.71 -1.58 -6.41
N LYS A 14 17.68 -1.49 -5.50
CA LYS A 14 18.58 -0.34 -5.41
C LYS A 14 20.03 -0.82 -5.42
N LEU A 15 20.85 -0.20 -6.27
CA LEU A 15 22.28 -0.42 -6.39
C LEU A 15 23.02 0.89 -6.17
N GLN A 16 24.09 0.84 -5.37
CA GLN A 16 25.02 1.95 -5.26
C GLN A 16 25.99 1.94 -6.43
N CYS A 17 26.13 3.08 -7.09
CA CYS A 17 27.00 3.26 -8.24
C CYS A 17 28.01 4.38 -7.99
N LYS A 18 29.09 4.38 -8.77
CA LYS A 18 29.98 5.52 -8.92
C LYS A 18 29.32 6.58 -9.79
N TYR A 19 29.79 7.82 -9.66
CA TYR A 19 29.33 8.92 -10.50
C TYR A 19 29.52 8.62 -12.00
N SER A 20 30.69 8.11 -12.37
CA SER A 20 31.02 7.77 -13.76
C SER A 20 30.14 6.66 -14.33
N GLU A 21 29.78 5.65 -13.53
CA GLU A 21 28.85 4.60 -13.97
C GLU A 21 27.48 5.20 -14.33
N ILE A 22 26.96 6.10 -13.50
CA ILE A 22 25.69 6.78 -13.79
C ILE A 22 25.83 7.72 -15.00
N GLN A 23 26.93 8.44 -15.12
CA GLN A 23 27.19 9.34 -16.25
C GLN A 23 27.19 8.56 -17.57
N ASN A 24 27.87 7.42 -17.62
CA ASN A 24 27.90 6.57 -18.81
C ASN A 24 26.50 6.08 -19.20
N ILE A 25 25.68 5.65 -18.23
CA ILE A 25 24.29 5.24 -18.51
C ILE A 25 23.48 6.41 -19.09
N ILE A 26 23.64 7.62 -18.54
CA ILE A 26 22.93 8.82 -19.03
C ILE A 26 23.34 9.15 -20.46
N GLU A 27 24.63 9.06 -20.79
CA GLU A 27 25.13 9.38 -22.14
C GLU A 27 24.71 8.36 -23.20
N GLN A 28 24.49 7.11 -22.80
CA GLN A 28 24.14 6.01 -23.69
C GLN A 28 22.64 5.75 -23.84
N ASN A 29 21.79 6.43 -23.04
CA ASN A 29 20.35 6.17 -23.00
C ASN A 29 19.55 7.48 -23.02
N GLU A 30 18.37 7.44 -23.64
CA GLU A 30 17.42 8.54 -23.55
C GLU A 30 16.91 8.68 -22.10
N CYS A 31 17.31 9.79 -21.46
CA CYS A 31 17.01 10.07 -20.06
C CYS A 31 16.23 11.37 -19.91
N ILE A 32 15.17 11.32 -19.11
CA ILE A 32 14.41 12.51 -18.71
C ILE A 32 14.93 12.99 -17.36
N ARG A 33 15.42 14.24 -17.31
CA ARG A 33 15.82 14.86 -16.03
C ARG A 33 14.57 15.29 -15.25
N THR A 34 14.33 14.66 -14.10
CA THR A 34 13.13 14.89 -13.28
C THR A 34 13.34 15.80 -12.08
N GLY A 35 14.60 16.10 -11.74
CA GLY A 35 14.92 17.01 -10.65
C GLY A 35 16.34 17.55 -10.72
N LYS A 36 16.53 18.75 -10.17
CA LYS A 36 17.86 19.36 -9.98
C LYS A 36 18.54 18.92 -8.67
N GLY A 37 17.76 18.41 -7.70
CA GLY A 37 18.25 18.15 -6.33
C GLY A 37 18.56 19.43 -5.57
N ASN A 38 19.08 19.31 -4.34
CA ASN A 38 19.53 20.49 -3.58
C ASN A 38 20.63 21.24 -4.35
N LEU A 39 20.43 22.54 -4.56
CA LEU A 39 21.37 23.45 -5.25
C LEU A 39 21.80 23.02 -6.66
N GLY A 40 21.09 22.09 -7.31
CA GLY A 40 21.45 21.61 -8.66
C GLY A 40 22.52 20.52 -8.70
N LEU A 41 23.06 20.11 -7.54
CA LEU A 41 24.23 19.24 -7.42
C LEU A 41 23.89 17.75 -7.32
N SER A 42 22.61 17.40 -7.35
CA SER A 42 22.17 16.00 -7.23
C SER A 42 21.00 15.73 -8.18
N PRO A 43 21.25 15.77 -9.51
CA PRO A 43 20.20 15.54 -10.48
C PRO A 43 19.65 14.12 -10.39
N TYR A 44 18.35 14.03 -10.67
CA TYR A 44 17.64 12.76 -10.83
C TYR A 44 17.20 12.63 -12.28
N TYR A 45 17.44 11.45 -12.84
CA TYR A 45 17.04 11.08 -14.20
C TYR A 45 16.14 9.86 -14.18
N GLN A 46 15.32 9.72 -15.21
CA GLN A 46 14.48 8.56 -15.46
C GLN A 46 14.69 8.04 -16.87
N ILE A 47 14.76 6.72 -17.02
CA ILE A 47 14.64 6.03 -18.31
C ILE A 47 13.24 5.41 -18.35
N THR A 48 12.41 5.88 -19.27
CA THR A 48 10.98 5.49 -19.35
C THR A 48 10.70 4.42 -20.41
N GLN A 49 11.71 4.00 -21.18
CA GLN A 49 11.56 3.09 -22.33
C GLN A 49 10.99 1.71 -21.99
N PHE A 50 11.00 1.29 -20.72
CA PHE A 50 10.48 -0.01 -20.26
C PHE A 50 9.21 0.11 -19.40
N LYS A 51 8.62 1.31 -19.33
CA LYS A 51 7.48 1.59 -18.44
C LYS A 51 6.23 0.82 -18.86
N ASP A 52 6.04 0.63 -20.17
CA ASP A 52 4.98 -0.16 -20.79
C ASP A 52 5.05 -1.64 -20.40
N ILE A 53 6.26 -2.18 -20.20
CA ILE A 53 6.49 -3.53 -19.68
C ILE A 53 6.67 -3.55 -18.14
N GLY A 54 6.38 -2.44 -17.46
CA GLY A 54 6.34 -2.36 -16.00
C GLY A 54 7.69 -2.20 -15.31
N VAL A 55 8.71 -1.66 -15.97
CA VAL A 55 9.98 -1.30 -15.34
C VAL A 55 10.24 0.19 -15.51
N GLU A 56 10.37 0.90 -14.39
CA GLU A 56 10.86 2.28 -14.35
C GLU A 56 12.28 2.28 -13.77
N ILE A 57 13.17 3.00 -14.42
CA ILE A 57 14.57 3.10 -14.01
C ILE A 57 14.83 4.53 -13.58
N GLN A 58 15.33 4.71 -12.36
CA GLN A 58 15.70 6.01 -11.81
C GLN A 58 17.21 6.04 -11.53
N LEU A 59 17.85 7.14 -11.92
CA LEU A 59 19.27 7.39 -11.73
C LEU A 59 19.43 8.61 -10.82
N GLY A 60 19.96 8.39 -9.62
CA GLY A 60 20.37 9.47 -8.73
C GLY A 60 21.87 9.70 -8.92
N GLN A 61 22.24 10.86 -9.44
CA GLN A 61 23.63 11.24 -9.62
C GLN A 61 23.97 12.36 -8.63
N SER A 62 25.08 12.26 -7.91
CA SER A 62 25.52 13.27 -6.94
C SER A 62 27.02 13.28 -6.81
N VAL A 63 27.59 14.47 -6.65
CA VAL A 63 29.03 14.67 -6.40
C VAL A 63 29.37 14.57 -4.91
N SER A 64 28.41 14.84 -4.03
CA SER A 64 28.60 14.89 -2.56
C SER A 64 27.98 13.69 -1.84
N HIS A 65 27.15 12.91 -2.52
CA HIS A 65 26.44 11.77 -1.97
C HIS A 65 26.61 10.53 -2.87
N PRO A 66 26.35 9.33 -2.33
CA PRO A 66 26.35 8.13 -3.16
C PRO A 66 25.38 8.26 -4.34
N CYS A 67 25.83 7.81 -5.51
CA CYS A 67 24.97 7.68 -6.69
C CYS A 67 24.20 6.36 -6.62
N TRP A 68 23.02 6.33 -7.24
CA TRP A 68 22.11 5.18 -7.15
C TRP A 68 21.47 4.87 -8.49
N LEU A 69 21.40 3.58 -8.79
CA LEU A 69 20.51 3.01 -9.81
C LEU A 69 19.35 2.34 -9.07
N ILE A 70 18.12 2.76 -9.37
CA ILE A 70 16.90 2.20 -8.77
C ILE A 70 16.04 1.64 -9.89
N LEU A 71 15.70 0.36 -9.77
CA LEU A 71 14.70 -0.30 -10.60
C LEU A 71 13.40 -0.33 -9.80
N ILE A 72 12.30 0.15 -10.36
CA ILE A 72 10.94 -0.01 -9.84
C ILE A 72 10.21 -0.97 -10.77
N ILE A 73 9.77 -2.09 -10.25
CA ILE A 73 9.32 -3.24 -11.04
C ILE A 73 7.88 -3.57 -10.65
N ASN A 74 6.98 -3.58 -11.64
CA ASN A 74 5.75 -4.36 -11.60
C ASN A 74 6.04 -5.74 -12.21
N PRO A 75 6.24 -6.79 -11.40
CA PRO A 75 6.63 -8.11 -11.90
C PRO A 75 5.60 -8.74 -12.84
N SER A 76 4.30 -8.55 -12.61
CA SER A 76 3.27 -9.11 -13.49
C SER A 76 3.32 -8.51 -14.89
N SER A 77 3.53 -7.19 -15.00
CA SER A 77 3.74 -6.53 -16.29
C SER A 77 5.03 -7.01 -16.96
N LEU A 78 6.12 -7.13 -16.20
CA LEU A 78 7.43 -7.55 -16.71
C LEU A 78 7.40 -8.95 -17.31
N LEU A 79 6.73 -9.89 -16.64
CA LEU A 79 6.65 -11.27 -17.12
C LEU A 79 5.75 -11.41 -18.34
N THR A 80 4.69 -10.61 -18.43
CA THR A 80 3.76 -10.64 -19.57
C THR A 80 4.20 -9.77 -20.74
N GLY A 81 5.18 -8.89 -20.55
CA GLY A 81 5.66 -7.96 -21.58
C GLY A 81 4.64 -6.87 -21.94
N THR A 82 3.64 -6.64 -21.10
CA THR A 82 2.61 -5.60 -21.29
C THR A 82 2.12 -5.10 -19.94
N TYR A 83 1.62 -3.88 -19.90
CA TYR A 83 1.15 -3.27 -18.67
C TYR A 83 -0.05 -4.03 -18.07
N LYS A 84 0.12 -4.59 -16.85
CA LYS A 84 -0.89 -5.30 -16.06
C LYS A 84 -1.07 -4.64 -14.68
N PRO A 85 -1.86 -3.55 -14.59
CA PRO A 85 -1.95 -2.75 -13.36
C PRO A 85 -2.69 -3.41 -12.19
N THR A 86 -3.58 -4.35 -12.47
CA THR A 86 -4.41 -5.04 -11.47
C THR A 86 -3.83 -6.38 -11.02
N ALA A 87 -2.95 -6.97 -11.83
CA ALA A 87 -2.33 -8.25 -11.55
C ALA A 87 -1.40 -8.18 -10.32
N LEU A 88 -1.44 -9.24 -9.53
CA LEU A 88 -0.61 -9.40 -8.33
C LEU A 88 0.30 -10.62 -8.51
N PHE A 89 1.59 -10.40 -8.30
CA PHE A 89 2.62 -11.40 -8.47
C PHE A 89 2.69 -12.33 -7.27
N GLN A 90 2.69 -13.63 -7.54
CA GLN A 90 2.98 -14.68 -6.56
C GLN A 90 4.48 -14.95 -6.60
N ALA A 91 5.17 -14.68 -5.51
CA ALA A 91 6.61 -14.82 -5.45
C ALA A 91 6.99 -16.21 -4.94
N ASP A 92 7.40 -17.07 -5.86
CA ASP A 92 8.04 -18.35 -5.60
C ASP A 92 9.43 -18.40 -6.27
N LYS A 93 10.13 -19.52 -6.11
CA LYS A 93 11.49 -19.66 -6.65
C LYS A 93 11.54 -19.52 -8.17
N GLU A 94 10.58 -20.12 -8.89
CA GLU A 94 10.59 -20.15 -10.35
C GLU A 94 10.26 -18.78 -10.93
N SER A 95 9.14 -18.20 -10.48
CA SER A 95 8.66 -16.88 -10.89
C SER A 95 9.70 -15.78 -10.62
N VAL A 96 10.42 -15.83 -9.49
CA VAL A 96 11.49 -14.88 -9.19
C VAL A 96 12.72 -15.08 -10.09
N GLN A 97 13.07 -16.33 -10.46
CA GLN A 97 14.12 -16.55 -11.45
C GLN A 97 13.73 -16.00 -12.84
N GLN A 98 12.47 -16.12 -13.25
CA GLN A 98 11.99 -15.53 -14.51
C GLN A 98 12.11 -14.00 -14.48
N VAL A 99 11.70 -13.35 -13.37
CA VAL A 99 11.87 -11.90 -13.17
C VAL A 99 13.35 -11.52 -13.28
N LYS A 100 14.24 -12.24 -12.60
CA LYS A 100 15.68 -12.01 -12.65
C LYS A 100 16.23 -12.09 -14.08
N HIS A 101 15.83 -13.09 -14.85
CA HIS A 101 16.26 -13.22 -16.25
C HIS A 101 15.81 -12.03 -17.10
N ARG A 102 14.53 -11.62 -16.97
CA ARG A 102 14.02 -10.45 -17.68
C ARG A 102 14.74 -9.16 -17.29
N LEU A 103 15.03 -8.98 -16.00
CA LEU A 103 15.78 -7.82 -15.51
C LEU A 103 17.23 -7.79 -16.02
N ARG A 104 17.89 -8.96 -16.15
CA ARG A 104 19.23 -9.03 -16.75
C ARG A 104 19.23 -8.48 -18.16
N ASN A 105 18.29 -8.91 -18.99
CA ASN A 105 18.16 -8.43 -20.38
C ASN A 105 17.92 -6.92 -20.44
N ILE A 106 17.17 -6.35 -19.49
CA ILE A 106 16.96 -4.89 -19.41
C ILE A 106 18.26 -4.18 -19.01
N LEU A 107 18.99 -4.70 -18.02
CA LEU A 107 20.27 -4.13 -17.58
C LEU A 107 21.32 -4.18 -18.70
N ASP A 108 21.34 -5.24 -19.52
CA ASP A 108 22.23 -5.33 -20.69
C ASP A 108 21.91 -4.23 -21.72
N LYS A 109 20.63 -3.99 -22.00
CA LYS A 109 20.19 -2.96 -22.95
C LYS A 109 20.58 -1.54 -22.54
N ILE A 110 20.69 -1.27 -21.24
CA ILE A 110 21.08 0.05 -20.73
C ILE A 110 22.57 0.16 -20.41
N GLY A 111 23.38 -0.84 -20.74
CA GLY A 111 24.82 -0.84 -20.53
C GLY A 111 25.27 -1.04 -19.08
N VAL A 112 24.47 -1.69 -18.23
CA VAL A 112 24.82 -1.94 -16.82
C VAL A 112 25.43 -3.34 -16.64
N ASP A 113 26.76 -3.42 -16.65
CA ASP A 113 27.52 -4.67 -16.42
C ASP A 113 27.67 -5.06 -14.93
N ARG A 114 26.65 -4.76 -14.11
CA ARG A 114 26.63 -5.11 -12.68
C ARG A 114 25.76 -6.33 -12.45
N ARG A 115 26.17 -7.20 -11.53
CA ARG A 115 25.43 -8.43 -11.26
C ARG A 115 24.17 -8.11 -10.45
N LEU A 116 23.04 -8.71 -10.81
CA LEU A 116 21.76 -8.51 -10.08
C LEU A 116 21.85 -8.87 -8.59
N LYS A 117 22.78 -9.74 -8.19
CA LYS A 117 23.01 -10.07 -6.77
C LYS A 117 23.56 -8.91 -5.94
N GLU A 118 24.11 -7.88 -6.57
CA GLU A 118 24.63 -6.68 -5.89
C GLU A 118 23.52 -5.70 -5.53
N PHE A 119 22.34 -5.83 -6.16
CA PHE A 119 21.18 -5.01 -5.84
C PHE A 119 20.57 -5.44 -4.52
N GLN A 120 19.99 -4.47 -3.81
CA GLN A 120 19.25 -4.70 -2.58
C GLN A 120 17.76 -4.44 -2.78
N LEU A 121 16.92 -5.28 -2.18
CA LEU A 121 15.48 -5.01 -2.08
C LEU A 121 15.26 -3.80 -1.18
N SER A 122 14.85 -2.68 -1.79
CA SER A 122 14.71 -1.39 -1.14
C SER A 122 13.26 -1.05 -0.78
N ARG A 123 12.30 -1.59 -1.55
CA ARG A 123 10.86 -1.46 -1.32
C ARG A 123 10.13 -2.71 -1.78
N CYS A 124 9.05 -3.08 -1.11
CA CYS A 124 8.10 -4.10 -1.54
C CYS A 124 6.68 -3.71 -1.13
N ASP A 125 5.72 -3.80 -2.05
CA ASP A 125 4.32 -3.44 -1.85
C ASP A 125 3.46 -4.71 -1.79
N LEU A 126 3.16 -5.15 -0.57
CA LEU A 126 2.27 -6.29 -0.30
C LEU A 126 0.83 -5.83 -0.47
N THR A 127 0.10 -6.46 -1.37
CA THR A 127 -1.17 -5.95 -1.88
C THR A 127 -2.30 -6.93 -1.66
N TYR A 128 -3.46 -6.39 -1.33
CA TYR A 128 -4.73 -7.10 -1.23
C TYR A 128 -5.80 -6.36 -2.04
N ASN A 129 -6.27 -6.98 -3.11
CA ASN A 129 -7.36 -6.45 -3.94
C ASN A 129 -8.67 -7.10 -3.54
N LEU A 130 -9.69 -6.28 -3.33
CA LEU A 130 -11.07 -6.68 -3.06
C LEU A 130 -11.95 -6.21 -4.22
N TYR A 131 -12.72 -7.13 -4.79
CA TYR A 131 -13.59 -6.87 -5.94
C TYR A 131 -15.04 -6.76 -5.49
N TYR A 132 -15.73 -5.71 -5.94
CA TYR A 132 -17.11 -5.41 -5.59
C TYR A 132 -18.01 -5.33 -6.82
N GLU A 133 -19.30 -5.57 -6.62
CA GLU A 133 -20.33 -5.44 -7.65
C GLU A 133 -20.68 -3.98 -7.91
N HIS A 134 -20.59 -3.12 -6.89
CA HIS A 134 -20.97 -1.73 -6.99
C HIS A 134 -19.83 -0.78 -6.58
N ARG A 135 -19.71 0.33 -7.31
CA ARG A 135 -18.74 1.38 -6.99
C ARG A 135 -18.98 2.03 -5.63
N ALA A 136 -20.25 2.15 -5.22
CA ALA A 136 -20.63 2.70 -3.91
C ALA A 136 -19.94 1.91 -2.79
N ASP A 137 -19.91 0.58 -2.91
CA ASP A 137 -19.29 -0.29 -1.91
C ASP A 137 -17.81 0.03 -1.66
N VAL A 138 -17.06 0.33 -2.73
CA VAL A 138 -15.65 0.70 -2.65
C VAL A 138 -15.49 2.00 -1.85
N GLN A 139 -16.33 3.00 -2.14
CA GLN A 139 -16.27 4.29 -1.46
C GLN A 139 -16.61 4.16 0.02
N ASP A 140 -17.64 3.38 0.36
CA ASP A 140 -18.05 3.16 1.74
C ASP A 140 -16.94 2.51 2.57
N ARG A 141 -16.19 1.56 1.97
CA ARG A 141 -15.06 0.91 2.62
C ARG A 141 -13.93 1.90 2.87
N ILE A 142 -13.62 2.76 1.90
CA ILE A 142 -12.61 3.82 2.08
C ILE A 142 -12.99 4.74 3.24
N ASP A 143 -14.27 5.12 3.33
CA ASP A 143 -14.74 6.02 4.40
C ASP A 143 -14.73 5.34 5.78
N ILE A 144 -14.94 4.02 5.85
CA ILE A 144 -14.70 3.22 7.05
C ILE A 144 -13.22 3.23 7.45
N PHE A 145 -12.29 3.04 6.51
CA PHE A 145 -10.87 3.10 6.79
C PHE A 145 -10.41 4.48 7.27
N LYS A 146 -10.99 5.57 6.73
CA LYS A 146 -10.74 6.94 7.24
C LYS A 146 -11.16 7.12 8.70
N LYS A 147 -12.15 6.36 9.17
CA LYS A 147 -12.62 6.36 10.57
C LYS A 147 -11.80 5.45 11.50
N SER A 148 -10.83 4.71 10.98
CA SER A 148 -10.07 3.68 11.71
C SER A 148 -9.36 4.17 12.97
N PHE A 149 -8.95 3.20 13.80
CA PHE A 149 -8.30 3.52 15.06
C PHE A 149 -6.87 4.03 14.82
N PRO A 150 -6.46 5.14 15.46
CA PRO A 150 -5.13 5.71 15.22
C PRO A 150 -4.03 4.78 15.75
N ILE A 151 -3.11 4.41 14.87
CA ILE A 151 -1.93 3.62 15.21
C ILE A 151 -0.84 4.56 15.75
N PRO A 152 -0.22 4.25 16.92
CA PRO A 152 0.91 5.03 17.43
C PRO A 152 2.05 5.15 16.41
N HIS A 153 2.59 6.37 16.28
CA HIS A 153 3.67 6.73 15.35
C HIS A 153 3.34 6.65 13.85
N TYR A 154 2.07 6.48 13.50
CA TYR A 154 1.58 6.63 12.13
C TYR A 154 0.80 7.94 12.01
N ASN A 155 0.95 8.61 10.87
CA ASN A 155 0.22 9.82 10.52
C ASN A 155 -0.49 9.62 9.18
N THR A 156 -1.66 10.24 9.02
CA THR A 156 -2.33 10.30 7.71
C THR A 156 -1.50 11.14 6.75
N VAL A 157 -1.32 10.61 5.53
CA VAL A 157 -0.65 11.28 4.42
C VAL A 157 -1.70 11.70 3.41
N LYS A 158 -1.66 12.95 2.97
CA LYS A 158 -2.55 13.48 1.92
C LYS A 158 -1.74 13.79 0.67
N PHE A 159 -2.36 13.58 -0.49
CA PHE A 159 -1.84 14.12 -1.74
C PHE A 159 -1.82 15.64 -1.67
N GLY A 160 -0.74 16.26 -2.17
CA GLY A 160 -0.60 17.71 -2.20
C GLY A 160 -0.21 18.34 -0.87
N GLN A 161 0.23 17.58 0.14
CA GLN A 161 0.58 18.12 1.48
C GLN A 161 1.59 19.30 1.46
N TYR A 162 2.32 19.48 0.35
CA TYR A 162 3.28 20.57 0.14
C TYR A 162 3.01 21.35 -1.16
N ALA A 163 1.82 21.20 -1.74
CA ALA A 163 1.40 21.89 -2.95
C ALA A 163 0.48 23.06 -2.62
N ASN A 164 0.59 24.14 -3.39
CA ASN A 164 -0.16 25.38 -3.15
C ASN A 164 -1.64 25.30 -3.55
N SER A 165 -2.11 24.17 -4.11
CA SER A 165 -3.50 23.99 -4.52
C SER A 165 -4.03 22.63 -4.11
N ASP A 166 -4.93 22.63 -3.12
CA ASP A 166 -5.64 21.44 -2.67
C ASP A 166 -6.63 20.91 -3.71
N GLU A 167 -7.11 21.75 -4.63
CA GLU A 167 -8.18 21.39 -5.57
C GLU A 167 -7.79 20.29 -6.56
N GLN A 168 -6.55 20.32 -7.04
CA GLN A 168 -6.01 19.28 -7.92
C GLN A 168 -6.03 17.90 -7.26
N PHE A 169 -5.90 17.85 -5.94
CA PHE A 169 -5.79 16.60 -5.17
C PHE A 169 -7.08 16.20 -4.45
N LYS A 170 -8.14 17.02 -4.48
CA LYS A 170 -9.44 16.74 -3.84
C LYS A 170 -9.98 15.37 -4.26
N GLY A 171 -9.97 15.06 -5.57
CA GLY A 171 -10.44 13.77 -6.08
C GLY A 171 -9.60 12.59 -5.57
N ALA A 172 -8.27 12.69 -5.63
CA ALA A 172 -7.38 11.64 -5.13
C ALA A 172 -7.57 11.41 -3.61
N ASN A 173 -7.66 12.48 -2.81
CA ASN A 173 -7.86 12.40 -1.37
C ASN A 173 -9.28 11.91 -0.98
N LYS A 174 -10.27 12.02 -1.88
CA LYS A 174 -11.60 11.41 -1.69
C LYS A 174 -11.56 9.90 -1.88
N HIS A 175 -10.89 9.45 -2.94
CA HIS A 175 -10.81 8.04 -3.38
C HIS A 175 -9.62 7.28 -2.80
N SER A 176 -8.98 7.80 -1.74
CA SER A 176 -7.88 7.12 -1.07
C SER A 176 -7.73 7.55 0.38
N TRP A 177 -7.04 6.73 1.15
CA TRP A 177 -6.59 7.02 2.50
C TRP A 177 -5.27 6.30 2.75
N THR A 178 -4.26 7.04 3.21
CA THR A 178 -2.94 6.50 3.49
C THR A 178 -2.49 6.91 4.89
N ILE A 179 -1.86 5.97 5.61
CA ILE A 179 -1.09 6.26 6.82
C ILE A 179 0.35 5.81 6.65
N GLU A 180 1.30 6.57 7.19
CA GLU A 180 2.73 6.28 7.11
C GLU A 180 3.38 6.43 8.48
N ASN A 181 4.32 5.55 8.81
CA ASN A 181 5.08 5.69 10.04
C ASN A 181 6.11 6.83 9.97
N LYS A 182 6.45 7.43 11.12
CA LYS A 182 7.42 8.55 11.18
C LYS A 182 8.75 8.28 10.47
N SER A 183 9.22 7.03 10.48
CA SER A 183 10.48 6.64 9.82
C SER A 183 10.35 6.34 8.32
N LYS A 184 9.16 6.51 7.72
CA LYS A 184 8.86 6.24 6.30
C LYS A 184 9.27 4.85 5.82
N SER A 185 9.30 3.89 6.75
CA SER A 185 9.68 2.51 6.47
C SER A 185 8.48 1.60 6.28
N CYS A 186 7.28 2.06 6.62
CA CYS A 186 6.02 1.36 6.42
C CYS A 186 4.91 2.37 6.13
N ALA A 187 4.20 2.17 5.02
CA ALA A 187 2.98 2.87 4.70
C ALA A 187 1.86 1.87 4.41
N PHE A 188 0.64 2.23 4.79
CA PHE A 188 -0.57 1.49 4.46
C PHE A 188 -1.51 2.41 3.69
N SER A 189 -1.90 2.00 2.50
CA SER A 189 -2.81 2.76 1.63
C SER A 189 -4.03 1.93 1.31
N VAL A 190 -5.19 2.57 1.34
CA VAL A 190 -6.47 2.02 0.89
C VAL A 190 -7.02 2.95 -0.17
N TYR A 191 -7.29 2.46 -1.38
CA TYR A 191 -7.77 3.32 -2.46
C TYR A 191 -8.61 2.60 -3.49
N ASP A 192 -9.43 3.38 -4.20
CA ASP A 192 -10.20 2.95 -5.35
C ASP A 192 -9.26 2.81 -6.56
N LYS A 193 -8.89 1.57 -6.87
CA LYS A 193 -7.96 1.26 -7.96
C LYS A 193 -8.60 1.48 -9.32
N SER A 194 -9.91 1.30 -9.45
CA SER A 194 -10.64 1.56 -10.69
C SER A 194 -10.66 3.06 -11.01
N TYR A 195 -10.93 3.91 -10.00
CA TYR A 195 -10.81 5.36 -10.13
C TYR A 195 -9.38 5.80 -10.49
N GLU A 196 -8.37 5.18 -9.86
CA GLU A 196 -6.97 5.51 -10.14
C GLU A 196 -6.58 5.19 -11.58
N LEU A 197 -7.02 4.05 -12.11
CA LEU A 197 -6.79 3.65 -13.50
C LEU A 197 -7.47 4.60 -14.49
N GLU A 198 -8.73 4.95 -14.24
CA GLU A 198 -9.47 5.86 -15.10
C GLU A 198 -8.81 7.25 -15.13
N LYS A 199 -8.44 7.81 -13.96
CA LYS A 199 -7.98 9.19 -13.86
C LYS A 199 -6.50 9.41 -14.15
N ARG A 200 -5.64 8.42 -13.89
CA ARG A 200 -4.18 8.57 -14.07
C ARG A 200 -3.63 7.86 -15.28
N HIS A 201 -4.31 6.82 -15.74
CA HIS A 201 -3.83 5.98 -16.81
C HIS A 201 -4.76 5.98 -18.03
N ASP A 202 -5.91 6.66 -17.96
CA ASP A 202 -6.96 6.64 -18.99
C ASP A 202 -7.40 5.21 -19.36
N ILE A 203 -7.39 4.32 -18.36
CA ILE A 203 -7.80 2.92 -18.50
C ILE A 203 -9.17 2.76 -17.86
N LYS A 204 -10.19 2.48 -18.69
CA LYS A 204 -11.53 2.13 -18.20
C LYS A 204 -11.53 0.69 -17.70
N SER A 205 -12.17 0.48 -16.55
CA SER A 205 -12.32 -0.81 -15.90
C SER A 205 -13.76 -0.98 -15.46
N ASP A 206 -14.39 -2.06 -15.91
CA ASP A 206 -15.73 -2.45 -15.46
C ASP A 206 -15.69 -3.07 -14.05
N GLU A 207 -14.51 -3.52 -13.62
CA GLU A 207 -14.30 -4.00 -12.25
C GLU A 207 -14.26 -2.83 -11.26
N HIS A 208 -14.81 -3.03 -10.06
CA HIS A 208 -14.71 -2.09 -8.93
C HIS A 208 -13.78 -2.65 -7.87
N ILE A 209 -12.57 -2.10 -7.80
CA ILE A 209 -11.47 -2.68 -7.03
C ILE A 209 -11.08 -1.75 -5.89
N LEU A 210 -11.26 -2.20 -4.66
CA LEU A 210 -10.62 -1.61 -3.49
C LEU A 210 -9.26 -2.26 -3.29
N ARG A 211 -8.19 -1.47 -3.28
CA ARG A 211 -6.83 -1.98 -3.06
C ARG A 211 -6.29 -1.53 -1.71
N LEU A 212 -5.81 -2.51 -0.94
CA LEU A 212 -5.08 -2.33 0.30
C LEU A 212 -3.60 -2.64 0.03
N GLU A 213 -2.72 -1.66 0.23
CA GLU A 213 -1.29 -1.76 -0.08
C GLU A 213 -0.45 -1.49 1.18
N LEU A 214 0.27 -2.51 1.64
CA LEU A 214 1.31 -2.41 2.66
C LEU A 214 2.68 -2.26 1.99
N ARG A 215 3.19 -1.03 2.00
CA ARG A 215 4.51 -0.70 1.48
C ARG A 215 5.55 -0.82 2.57
N PHE A 216 6.52 -1.70 2.38
CA PHE A 216 7.69 -1.82 3.25
C PHE A 216 8.93 -1.24 2.58
N GLY A 217 9.60 -0.33 3.26
CA GLY A 217 10.95 0.14 2.91
C GLY A 217 12.03 -0.75 3.50
N ARG A 218 13.28 -0.54 3.08
CA ARG A 218 14.46 -1.37 3.45
C ARG A 218 14.54 -1.72 4.94
N SER A 219 14.42 -0.73 5.83
CA SER A 219 14.53 -0.94 7.28
C SER A 219 13.46 -1.89 7.85
N LYS A 220 12.27 -1.91 7.24
CA LYS A 220 11.19 -2.84 7.63
C LYS A 220 11.43 -4.22 7.02
N ILE A 221 11.85 -4.28 5.75
CA ILE A 221 12.20 -5.53 5.05
C ILE A 221 13.27 -6.30 5.84
N THR A 222 14.38 -5.67 6.20
CA THR A 222 15.48 -6.33 6.93
C THR A 222 15.10 -6.83 8.32
N LYS A 223 14.02 -6.32 8.92
CA LYS A 223 13.49 -6.81 10.20
C LYS A 223 12.51 -7.97 10.03
N LEU A 224 11.88 -8.09 8.86
CA LEU A 224 10.88 -9.11 8.57
C LEU A 224 11.45 -10.35 7.88
N THR A 225 12.57 -10.19 7.17
CA THR A 225 13.20 -11.27 6.40
C THR A 225 14.50 -11.72 7.03
N LYS A 226 14.78 -13.03 7.02
CA LYS A 226 16.08 -13.57 7.43
C LYS A 226 17.12 -13.52 6.31
N ALA A 227 16.66 -13.62 5.06
CA ALA A 227 17.54 -13.59 3.90
C ALA A 227 18.19 -12.21 3.70
N LYS A 228 19.32 -12.20 2.99
CA LYS A 228 20.10 -10.98 2.69
C LYS A 228 20.00 -10.56 1.23
N ASP A 229 19.91 -11.52 0.30
CA ASP A 229 19.73 -11.28 -1.12
C ASP A 229 18.27 -10.93 -1.44
N TRP A 230 18.07 -10.12 -2.47
CA TRP A 230 16.74 -9.60 -2.79
C TRP A 230 15.77 -10.69 -3.26
N GLU A 231 16.26 -11.74 -3.93
CA GLU A 231 15.43 -12.83 -4.49
C GLU A 231 14.74 -13.58 -3.34
N SER A 232 15.52 -14.05 -2.38
CA SER A 232 15.02 -14.77 -1.22
C SER A 232 14.16 -13.87 -0.31
N GLN A 233 14.53 -12.59 -0.17
CA GLN A 233 13.70 -11.63 0.57
C GLN A 233 12.32 -11.42 -0.09
N LEU A 234 12.25 -11.38 -1.42
CA LEU A 234 10.99 -11.21 -2.15
C LEU A 234 10.07 -12.42 -1.98
N ILE A 235 10.62 -13.64 -2.03
CA ILE A 235 9.89 -14.90 -1.79
C ILE A 235 9.36 -14.94 -0.34
N GLU A 236 10.21 -14.64 0.65
CA GLU A 236 9.83 -14.63 2.06
C GLU A 236 8.73 -13.60 2.36
N LEU A 237 8.76 -12.44 1.71
CA LEU A 237 7.69 -11.44 1.83
C LEU A 237 6.41 -11.88 1.11
N GLY A 238 6.53 -12.50 -0.07
CA GLY A 238 5.41 -13.02 -0.84
C GLY A 238 4.57 -14.05 -0.07
N SER A 239 5.23 -14.97 0.65
CA SER A 239 4.54 -15.96 1.49
C SER A 239 3.89 -15.37 2.75
N GLN A 240 4.22 -14.13 3.11
CA GLN A 240 3.71 -13.46 4.31
C GLN A 240 2.63 -12.42 4.01
N VAL A 241 2.25 -12.19 2.75
CA VAL A 241 1.34 -11.09 2.35
C VAL A 241 0.08 -11.07 3.20
N GLU A 242 -0.64 -12.18 3.28
CA GLU A 242 -1.90 -12.28 4.02
C GLU A 242 -1.71 -12.03 5.53
N ASN A 243 -0.74 -12.69 6.14
CA ASN A 243 -0.45 -12.53 7.58
C ASN A 243 -0.05 -11.08 7.94
N GLN A 244 0.72 -10.41 7.08
CA GLN A 244 1.10 -9.02 7.31
C GLN A 244 -0.10 -8.09 7.16
N GLN A 245 -0.98 -8.33 6.17
CA GLN A 245 -2.25 -7.60 6.02
C GLN A 245 -3.14 -7.78 7.25
N HIS A 246 -3.36 -9.03 7.69
CA HIS A 246 -4.14 -9.36 8.87
C HIS A 246 -3.62 -8.64 10.13
N LYS A 247 -2.31 -8.72 10.40
CA LYS A 247 -1.69 -8.03 11.54
C LYS A 247 -1.92 -6.52 11.50
N PHE A 248 -1.93 -5.92 10.31
CA PHE A 248 -2.13 -4.49 10.17
C PHE A 248 -3.60 -4.10 10.34
N LEU A 249 -4.53 -4.85 9.75
CA LEU A 249 -5.97 -4.66 9.90
C LEU A 249 -6.42 -4.80 11.36
N HIS A 250 -5.89 -5.79 12.09
CA HIS A 250 -6.15 -5.94 13.53
C HIS A 250 -5.69 -4.70 14.33
N ARG A 251 -4.54 -4.11 14.00
CA ARG A 251 -4.07 -2.88 14.68
C ARG A 251 -4.97 -1.66 14.41
N LEU A 252 -5.70 -1.67 13.29
CA LEU A 252 -6.67 -0.65 12.92
C LEU A 252 -8.06 -0.89 13.52
N HIS A 253 -8.30 -2.07 14.13
CA HIS A 253 -9.63 -2.59 14.44
C HIS A 253 -10.56 -2.63 13.23
N MET A 254 -10.01 -3.10 12.11
CA MET A 254 -10.65 -3.20 10.81
C MET A 254 -10.51 -4.62 10.24
N MET A 255 -10.60 -5.65 11.08
CA MET A 255 -10.60 -7.05 10.63
C MET A 255 -11.85 -7.39 9.83
N HIS A 256 -12.99 -6.83 10.24
CA HIS A 256 -14.29 -6.97 9.59
C HIS A 256 -14.76 -5.58 9.15
N PHE A 257 -14.37 -5.19 7.94
CA PHE A 257 -14.72 -3.89 7.35
C PHE A 257 -15.88 -3.99 6.35
N ASP A 258 -16.39 -5.20 6.10
CA ASP A 258 -17.66 -5.36 5.40
C ASP A 258 -18.79 -4.89 6.32
N PRO A 259 -19.52 -3.83 5.96
CA PRO A 259 -20.41 -3.19 6.89
C PRO A 259 -21.75 -3.92 6.84
N VAL A 260 -22.32 -4.12 8.02
CA VAL A 260 -23.69 -4.60 8.20
C VAL A 260 -24.61 -3.41 8.45
N SER A 261 -25.91 -3.60 8.27
CA SER A 261 -26.89 -2.58 8.66
C SER A 261 -26.82 -2.35 10.18
N LEU A 262 -27.17 -1.14 10.66
CA LEU A 262 -27.25 -0.88 12.10
C LEU A 262 -28.22 -1.83 12.82
N PRO A 263 -29.43 -2.14 12.30
CA PRO A 263 -30.31 -3.14 12.91
C PRO A 263 -29.63 -4.50 13.06
N GLU A 264 -29.00 -5.01 12.00
CA GLU A 264 -28.30 -6.31 12.04
C GLU A 264 -27.16 -6.31 13.05
N LEU A 265 -26.38 -5.21 13.12
CA LEU A 265 -25.32 -5.06 14.12
C LEU A 265 -25.88 -5.13 15.55
N LEU A 266 -27.02 -4.48 15.80
CA LEU A 266 -27.68 -4.51 17.10
C LEU A 266 -28.22 -5.91 17.42
N ASP A 267 -28.73 -6.64 16.43
CA ASP A 267 -29.21 -8.02 16.61
C ASP A 267 -28.07 -8.97 16.93
N ARG A 268 -26.94 -8.87 16.23
CA ARG A 268 -25.70 -9.62 16.56
C ARG A 268 -25.25 -9.33 18.00
N ILE A 269 -25.26 -8.06 18.42
CA ILE A 269 -24.94 -7.68 19.81
C ILE A 269 -25.93 -8.30 20.80
N ASN A 270 -27.22 -8.30 20.49
CA ASN A 270 -28.26 -8.84 21.37
C ASN A 270 -28.18 -10.36 21.49
N ALA A 271 -27.89 -11.06 20.40
CA ALA A 271 -27.71 -12.52 20.37
C ALA A 271 -26.39 -12.98 21.02
N SER A 272 -25.42 -12.08 21.20
CA SER A 272 -24.11 -12.44 21.77
C SER A 272 -24.16 -13.01 23.19
N LYS A 273 -23.13 -13.78 23.55
CA LYS A 273 -22.94 -14.37 24.90
C LYS A 273 -22.59 -13.36 26.00
N TYR A 274 -22.46 -12.08 25.67
CA TYR A 274 -21.99 -11.07 26.63
C TYR A 274 -23.08 -10.67 27.62
N ARG A 275 -22.69 -10.32 28.85
CA ARG A 275 -23.61 -9.76 29.86
C ARG A 275 -24.24 -8.44 29.38
N GLU A 276 -25.46 -8.14 29.81
CA GLU A 276 -26.21 -6.93 29.41
C GLU A 276 -25.44 -5.62 29.61
N LYS A 277 -24.65 -5.51 30.68
CA LYS A 277 -23.77 -4.34 30.91
C LYS A 277 -22.77 -4.12 29.77
N THR A 278 -22.26 -5.20 29.17
CA THR A 278 -21.36 -5.14 28.00
C THR A 278 -22.16 -4.81 26.75
N LYS A 279 -23.27 -5.53 26.50
CA LYS A 279 -24.12 -5.29 25.34
C LYS A 279 -24.60 -3.84 25.27
N LYS A 280 -24.98 -3.22 26.40
CA LYS A 280 -25.34 -1.79 26.49
C LYS A 280 -24.21 -0.86 26.01
N LYS A 281 -22.95 -1.18 26.32
CA LYS A 281 -21.78 -0.41 25.85
C LYS A 281 -21.54 -0.62 24.35
N LEU A 282 -21.63 -1.84 23.87
CA LEU A 282 -21.49 -2.17 22.44
C LEU A 282 -22.56 -1.46 21.61
N ARG A 283 -23.84 -1.51 22.02
CA ARG A 283 -24.95 -0.79 21.36
C ARG A 283 -24.71 0.72 21.31
N ARG A 284 -24.15 1.31 22.39
CA ARG A 284 -23.81 2.74 22.42
C ARG A 284 -22.71 3.08 21.40
N ILE A 285 -21.68 2.24 21.30
CA ILE A 285 -20.59 2.42 20.33
C ILE A 285 -21.14 2.31 18.91
N ALA A 286 -21.88 1.24 18.60
CA ALA A 286 -22.46 1.02 17.27
C ALA A 286 -23.30 2.20 16.79
N LYS A 287 -24.18 2.73 17.65
CA LYS A 287 -25.01 3.89 17.33
C LYS A 287 -24.20 5.18 17.08
N LYS A 288 -23.15 5.41 17.87
CA LYS A 288 -22.31 6.63 17.77
C LYS A 288 -21.25 6.55 16.67
N ALA A 289 -20.88 5.35 16.24
CA ALA A 289 -19.79 5.15 15.28
C ALA A 289 -20.09 5.77 13.91
N ASN A 290 -21.36 5.78 13.49
CA ASN A 290 -21.75 6.38 12.21
C ASN A 290 -21.66 7.91 12.26
N ASP A 291 -22.10 8.52 13.36
CA ASP A 291 -22.11 9.98 13.56
C ASP A 291 -20.72 10.58 13.83
N CYS A 292 -19.76 9.73 14.20
CA CYS A 292 -18.40 10.14 14.50
C CYS A 292 -17.49 10.07 13.27
N VAL A 293 -16.60 11.07 13.16
CA VAL A 293 -15.57 11.13 12.11
C VAL A 293 -14.42 10.14 12.30
N SER A 294 -14.30 9.52 13.49
CA SER A 294 -13.30 8.47 13.78
C SER A 294 -13.62 7.69 15.05
N LEU A 295 -13.02 6.51 15.23
CA LEU A 295 -13.09 5.76 16.48
C LEU A 295 -12.49 6.51 17.69
N ALA A 296 -11.55 7.43 17.45
CA ALA A 296 -11.05 8.33 18.48
C ALA A 296 -12.13 9.34 18.94
N ALA A 297 -12.97 9.82 18.01
CA ALA A 297 -14.12 10.65 18.35
C ALA A 297 -15.20 9.84 19.11
N VAL A 298 -15.46 8.59 18.68
CA VAL A 298 -16.35 7.66 19.40
C VAL A 298 -15.87 7.47 20.84
N GLN A 299 -14.56 7.32 21.06
CA GLN A 299 -13.99 7.21 22.40
C GLN A 299 -14.37 8.40 23.29
N LYS A 300 -14.16 9.63 22.80
CA LYS A 300 -14.44 10.87 23.53
C LYS A 300 -15.93 11.01 23.81
N ASP A 301 -16.76 10.77 22.82
CA ASP A 301 -18.21 10.93 22.89
C ASP A 301 -18.91 9.82 23.72
N CYS A 302 -18.30 8.64 23.78
CA CYS A 302 -18.70 7.59 24.71
C CYS A 302 -18.18 7.80 26.13
N ARG A 303 -17.22 8.71 26.34
CA ARG A 303 -16.49 8.92 27.60
C ARG A 303 -15.87 7.63 28.14
N ILE A 304 -15.26 6.83 27.27
CA ILE A 304 -14.64 5.54 27.60
C ILE A 304 -13.11 5.68 27.58
N LYS A 305 -12.41 5.00 28.49
CA LYS A 305 -10.94 4.93 28.47
C LYS A 305 -10.46 4.22 27.20
N LYS A 306 -9.32 4.64 26.64
CA LYS A 306 -8.76 4.05 25.42
C LYS A 306 -8.64 2.52 25.49
N SER A 307 -8.11 2.01 26.61
CA SER A 307 -7.95 0.57 26.85
C SER A 307 -9.28 -0.19 26.90
N ASP A 308 -10.32 0.43 27.47
CA ASP A 308 -11.65 -0.17 27.53
C ASP A 308 -12.34 -0.16 26.16
N LEU A 309 -12.12 0.87 25.35
CA LEU A 309 -12.62 0.91 23.97
C LEU A 309 -11.97 -0.20 23.13
N ILE A 310 -10.64 -0.36 23.19
CA ILE A 310 -9.92 -1.44 22.48
C ILE A 310 -10.49 -2.81 22.85
N LYS A 311 -10.74 -3.07 24.14
CA LYS A 311 -11.38 -4.31 24.61
C LYS A 311 -12.80 -4.49 24.04
N LEU A 312 -13.56 -3.41 23.86
CA LEU A 312 -14.90 -3.48 23.27
C LEU A 312 -14.85 -3.67 21.75
N LEU A 313 -13.87 -3.07 21.06
CA LEU A 313 -13.62 -3.30 19.62
C LEU A 313 -13.26 -4.76 19.35
N GLY A 314 -12.41 -5.37 20.17
CA GLY A 314 -12.13 -6.80 20.08
C GLY A 314 -13.37 -7.70 20.21
N LYS A 315 -14.40 -7.25 20.94
CA LYS A 315 -15.67 -8.00 21.02
C LYS A 315 -16.50 -7.92 19.75
N PHE A 316 -16.41 -6.82 19.00
CA PHE A 316 -17.02 -6.76 17.67
C PHE A 316 -16.33 -7.74 16.73
N GLU A 317 -14.99 -7.83 16.79
CA GLU A 317 -14.22 -8.80 16.03
C GLU A 317 -14.54 -10.26 16.42
N GLU A 318 -14.71 -10.57 17.71
CA GLU A 318 -15.20 -11.88 18.19
C GLU A 318 -16.60 -12.24 17.67
N MET A 319 -17.40 -11.25 17.27
CA MET A 319 -18.72 -11.42 16.65
C MET A 319 -18.65 -11.33 15.11
N GLU A 320 -17.44 -11.37 14.54
CA GLU A 320 -17.17 -11.31 13.11
C GLU A 320 -17.79 -10.09 12.43
N THR A 321 -17.79 -8.94 13.12
CA THR A 321 -18.38 -7.69 12.61
C THR A 321 -17.53 -6.49 12.94
N GLY A 322 -17.62 -5.46 12.10
CA GLY A 322 -17.14 -4.12 12.42
C GLY A 322 -18.05 -3.42 13.42
N CYS A 323 -17.54 -2.37 14.04
CA CYS A 323 -18.34 -1.49 14.91
C CYS A 323 -19.00 -0.32 14.16
N ILE A 324 -18.61 -0.10 12.89
CA ILE A 324 -19.20 0.88 12.00
C ILE A 324 -20.21 0.15 11.12
N SER A 325 -21.42 0.68 11.03
CA SER A 325 -22.51 0.10 10.24
C SER A 325 -22.80 0.99 9.04
N PHE A 326 -23.49 0.45 8.04
CA PHE A 326 -24.07 1.28 6.98
C PHE A 326 -25.16 2.20 7.54
N GLN A 327 -25.17 3.45 7.09
CA GLN A 327 -26.39 4.25 7.11
C GLN A 327 -27.23 3.78 5.93
N SER A 328 -28.37 3.16 6.23
CA SER A 328 -29.40 2.81 5.24
C SER A 328 -29.90 4.03 4.50
#